data_AF-A0A8J7ES87-F1
#
_entry.id   AF-A0A8J7ES87-F1
#
_cell.length_a   1.000
_cell.length_b   1.000
_cell.length_c   1.000
_cell.angle_alpha   90.00
_cell.angle_beta   90.00
_cell.angle_gamma   90.00
#
_symmetry.space_group_name_H-M   'P 1'
#
loop_
_entity.id
_entity.type
_entity.pdbx_description
1 polymer ?
#
loop_
_entity_poly.entity_id
_entity_poly.type
_entity_poly.pdbx_seq_one_letter_code
_entity_poly.pdbx_strand_id
1 'polypeptide(L)'
;MWKRRTFHECAEELEVLSQDFRDVYINGLNLDQQNRQKILQESSERGIEILRVLALSIRSEQDFGAIPSIRVTVGALKRSASTSEVSATLSSYQPPCSGRTGFEPLLLREALNKIAHADPYRAGFFADNTVHDLILSGNQGSNTWIAIVSLPDLCRAIKSLPDQNVQSVR
;
A
#
# COMPACT_ATOMS: atom_id res chain seq x y z
N MET A 1 -24.99 -17.81 1.81
CA MET A 1 -23.59 -18.27 2.04
C MET A 1 -22.70 -17.10 1.69
N TRP A 2 -22.08 -16.42 2.66
CA TRP A 2 -21.08 -15.38 2.36
C TRP A 2 -19.83 -16.09 1.83
N LYS A 3 -19.52 -15.92 0.53
CA LYS A 3 -18.27 -16.42 -0.06
C LYS A 3 -17.13 -15.64 0.61
N ARG A 4 -16.18 -16.36 1.22
CA ARG A 4 -14.95 -15.73 1.72
C ARG A 4 -14.14 -15.27 0.51
N ARG A 5 -13.62 -14.05 0.57
CA ARG A 5 -12.79 -13.50 -0.49
C ARG A 5 -11.42 -14.17 -0.49
N THR A 6 -10.80 -14.32 -1.66
CA THR A 6 -9.42 -14.84 -1.77
C THR A 6 -8.38 -13.72 -1.88
N PHE A 7 -7.09 -14.06 -1.76
CA PHE A 7 -5.99 -13.11 -1.94
C PHE A 7 -6.04 -12.49 -3.33
N HIS A 8 -6.30 -13.30 -4.34
CA HIS A 8 -6.35 -12.86 -5.74
C HIS A 8 -7.56 -11.95 -5.97
N GLU A 9 -8.75 -12.32 -5.46
CA GLU A 9 -9.95 -11.48 -5.54
C GLU A 9 -9.78 -10.13 -4.82
N CYS A 10 -9.03 -10.08 -3.73
CA CYS A 10 -8.68 -8.83 -3.05
C CYS A 10 -7.66 -8.00 -3.83
N ALA A 11 -6.66 -8.63 -4.44
CA ALA A 11 -5.69 -7.93 -5.27
C ALA A 11 -6.34 -7.35 -6.54
N GLU A 12 -7.28 -8.07 -7.15
CA GLU A 12 -8.08 -7.57 -8.29
C GLU A 12 -8.95 -6.37 -7.90
N GLU A 13 -9.66 -6.43 -6.77
CA GLU A 13 -10.42 -5.26 -6.33
C GLU A 13 -9.50 -4.06 -6.04
N LEU A 14 -8.33 -4.29 -5.44
CA LEU A 14 -7.37 -3.23 -5.19
C LEU A 14 -6.83 -2.62 -6.49
N GLU A 15 -6.62 -3.42 -7.54
CA GLU A 15 -6.24 -2.91 -8.87
C GLU A 15 -7.34 -2.04 -9.49
N VAL A 16 -8.60 -2.47 -9.40
CA VAL A 16 -9.75 -1.68 -9.89
C VAL A 16 -9.84 -0.35 -9.14
N LEU A 17 -9.80 -0.38 -7.80
CA LEU A 17 -9.82 0.85 -6.99
C LEU A 17 -8.62 1.75 -7.27
N SER A 18 -7.44 1.16 -7.49
CA SER A 18 -6.22 1.88 -7.86
C SER A 18 -6.37 2.57 -9.21
N GLN A 19 -7.00 1.93 -10.19
CA GLN A 19 -7.26 2.51 -11.50
C GLN A 19 -8.26 3.66 -11.42
N ASP A 20 -9.40 3.45 -10.76
CA ASP A 20 -10.43 4.48 -10.56
C ASP A 20 -9.84 5.71 -9.83
N PHE A 21 -9.04 5.45 -8.79
CA PHE A 21 -8.34 6.49 -8.06
C PHE A 21 -7.42 7.31 -8.96
N ARG A 22 -6.58 6.65 -9.76
CA ARG A 22 -5.64 7.30 -10.68
C ARG A 22 -6.37 8.15 -11.71
N ASP A 23 -7.45 7.63 -12.28
CA ASP A 23 -8.22 8.34 -13.29
C ASP A 23 -8.79 9.66 -12.75
N VAL A 24 -9.31 9.65 -11.51
CA VAL A 24 -9.77 10.87 -10.83
C VAL A 24 -8.61 11.76 -10.39
N TYR A 25 -7.50 11.17 -9.95
CA TYR A 25 -6.32 11.90 -9.50
C TYR A 25 -5.66 12.68 -10.63
N ILE A 26 -5.59 12.12 -11.84
CA ILE A 26 -4.91 12.71 -13.01
C ILE A 26 -5.88 13.53 -13.85
N ASN A 27 -7.05 12.96 -14.18
CA ASN A 27 -7.94 13.47 -15.22
C ASN A 27 -9.22 14.13 -14.67
N GLY A 28 -9.32 14.32 -13.35
CA GLY A 28 -10.50 14.88 -12.67
C GLY A 28 -10.83 16.35 -12.99
N LEU A 29 -10.39 16.88 -14.13
CA LEU A 29 -10.63 18.26 -14.59
C LEU A 29 -12.13 18.59 -14.76
N ASN A 30 -12.97 17.57 -14.98
CA ASN A 30 -14.42 17.73 -15.18
C ASN A 30 -15.24 17.55 -13.89
N LEU A 31 -14.60 17.23 -12.76
CA LEU A 31 -15.26 17.10 -11.47
C LEU A 31 -15.06 18.39 -10.68
N ASP A 32 -16.09 18.83 -9.96
CA ASP A 32 -15.88 19.87 -8.96
C ASP A 32 -14.94 19.35 -7.86
N GLN A 33 -14.26 20.28 -7.19
CA GLN A 33 -13.23 19.97 -6.21
C GLN A 33 -13.75 19.10 -5.06
N GLN A 34 -15.01 19.29 -4.63
CA GLN A 34 -15.59 18.54 -3.52
C GLN A 34 -15.86 17.09 -3.93
N ASN A 35 -16.46 16.86 -5.09
CA ASN A 35 -16.70 15.50 -5.61
C ASN A 35 -15.40 14.77 -5.90
N ARG A 36 -14.39 15.46 -6.45
CA ARG A 36 -13.05 14.89 -6.64
C ARG A 36 -12.45 14.45 -5.31
N GLN A 37 -12.45 15.30 -4.29
CA GLN A 37 -11.93 14.97 -2.96
C GLN A 37 -12.68 13.79 -2.33
N LYS A 38 -14.00 13.77 -2.45
CA LYS A 38 -14.84 12.69 -1.93
C LYS A 38 -14.48 11.33 -2.55
N ILE A 39 -14.38 11.25 -3.87
CA ILE A 39 -14.04 9.99 -4.54
C ILE A 39 -12.63 9.53 -4.14
N LEU A 40 -11.64 10.44 -4.13
CA LEU A 40 -10.29 10.10 -3.72
C LEU A 40 -10.24 9.59 -2.27
N GLN A 41 -11.02 10.20 -1.37
CA GLN A 41 -11.12 9.76 0.02
C GLN A 41 -11.77 8.37 0.12
N GLU A 42 -12.95 8.17 -0.48
CA GLU A 42 -13.68 6.90 -0.43
C GLU A 42 -12.85 5.75 -1.03
N SER A 43 -12.20 5.97 -2.18
CA SER A 43 -11.30 5.00 -2.80
C SER A 43 -10.09 4.70 -1.91
N SER A 44 -9.53 5.71 -1.23
CA SER A 44 -8.40 5.53 -0.31
C SER A 44 -8.79 4.72 0.93
N GLU A 45 -9.93 5.04 1.54
CA GLU A 45 -10.45 4.34 2.73
C GLU A 45 -10.67 2.85 2.42
N ARG A 46 -11.36 2.56 1.31
CA ARG A 46 -11.62 1.19 0.86
C ARG A 46 -10.34 0.46 0.46
N GLY A 47 -9.42 1.13 -0.22
CA GLY A 47 -8.11 0.57 -0.57
C GLY A 47 -7.29 0.19 0.66
N ILE A 48 -7.25 1.07 1.67
CA ILE A 48 -6.56 0.82 2.96
C ILE A 48 -7.18 -0.37 3.70
N GLU A 49 -8.51 -0.50 3.70
CA GLU A 49 -9.19 -1.63 4.32
C GLU A 49 -8.75 -2.96 3.70
N ILE A 50 -8.80 -3.06 2.37
CA ILE A 50 -8.36 -4.25 1.62
C ILE A 50 -6.89 -4.55 1.90
N LEU A 51 -6.03 -3.53 1.87
CA LEU A 51 -4.60 -3.65 2.15
C LEU A 51 -4.32 -4.20 3.56
N ARG A 52 -5.03 -3.71 4.58
CA ARG A 52 -4.87 -4.19 5.97
C ARG A 52 -5.30 -5.64 6.10
N VAL A 53 -6.42 -6.00 5.50
CA VAL A 53 -6.97 -7.37 5.52
C VAL A 53 -6.02 -8.34 4.80
N LEU A 54 -5.50 -7.96 3.63
CA LEU A 54 -4.47 -8.70 2.90
C LEU A 54 -3.19 -8.85 3.73
N ALA A 55 -2.71 -7.76 4.33
CA ALA A 55 -1.51 -7.75 5.15
C ALA A 55 -1.62 -8.71 6.32
N LEU A 56 -2.72 -8.68 7.07
CA LEU A 56 -2.94 -9.58 8.20
C LEU A 56 -3.06 -11.03 7.75
N SER A 57 -3.85 -11.31 6.71
CA SER A 57 -4.10 -12.68 6.25
C SER A 57 -2.85 -13.33 5.66
N ILE A 58 -2.17 -12.67 4.73
CA ILE A 58 -0.94 -13.20 4.11
C ILE A 58 0.13 -13.40 5.17
N ARG A 59 0.26 -12.46 6.13
CA ARG A 59 1.25 -12.60 7.19
C ARG A 59 0.99 -13.82 8.05
N SER A 60 -0.27 -14.00 8.46
CA SER A 60 -0.75 -15.14 9.25
C SER A 60 -0.40 -16.46 8.55
N GLU A 61 -0.77 -16.62 7.28
CA GLU A 61 -0.50 -17.83 6.51
C GLU A 61 1.01 -18.09 6.32
N GLN A 62 1.84 -17.05 6.18
CA GLN A 62 3.29 -17.19 6.16
C GLN A 62 3.88 -17.60 7.51
N ASP A 63 3.35 -17.07 8.61
CA ASP A 63 3.80 -17.40 9.97
C ASP A 63 3.43 -18.85 10.35
N PHE A 64 2.30 -19.35 9.84
CA PHE A 64 1.92 -20.77 9.96
C PHE A 64 2.64 -21.69 8.96
N GLY A 65 3.45 -21.14 8.05
CA GLY A 65 4.15 -21.90 7.01
C GLY A 65 3.23 -22.48 5.92
N ALA A 66 1.99 -22.01 5.83
CA ALA A 66 1.02 -22.45 4.82
C ALA A 66 1.32 -21.89 3.42
N ILE A 67 1.95 -20.72 3.35
CA ILE A 67 2.48 -20.14 2.10
C ILE A 67 3.92 -19.67 2.27
N PRO A 68 4.75 -19.70 1.21
CA PRO A 68 6.14 -19.27 1.30
C PRO A 68 6.28 -17.76 1.45
N SER A 69 7.34 -17.34 2.14
CA SER A 69 7.82 -15.96 2.05
C SER A 69 8.62 -15.78 0.76
N ILE A 70 8.13 -14.91 -0.13
CA ILE A 70 8.81 -14.59 -1.39
C ILE A 70 9.67 -13.32 -1.24
N ARG A 71 10.80 -13.29 -1.97
CA ARG A 71 11.74 -12.15 -1.99
C ARG A 71 11.45 -11.22 -3.17
N VAL A 72 10.20 -10.79 -3.31
CA VAL A 72 9.79 -9.81 -4.33
C VAL A 72 9.85 -8.41 -3.72
N THR A 73 10.57 -7.51 -4.37
CA THR A 73 10.58 -6.09 -4.03
C THR A 73 9.30 -5.43 -4.53
N VAL A 74 8.61 -4.72 -3.66
CA VAL A 74 7.33 -4.04 -3.95
C VAL A 74 7.39 -2.54 -3.62
N GLY A 75 8.59 -2.01 -3.38
CA GLY A 75 8.76 -0.62 -3.00
C GLY A 75 10.12 -0.29 -2.40
N ALA A 76 10.13 0.76 -1.57
CA ALA A 76 11.32 1.29 -0.91
C ALA A 76 11.07 1.61 0.56
N LEU A 77 12.07 1.43 1.41
CA LEU A 77 12.01 1.67 2.85
C LEU A 77 13.14 2.57 3.31
N LYS A 78 12.84 3.52 4.19
CA LYS A 78 13.82 4.24 4.99
C LYS A 78 13.51 3.98 6.47
N ARG A 79 14.42 3.27 7.16
CA ARG A 79 14.20 2.79 8.54
C ARG A 79 14.34 3.87 9.61
N SER A 80 15.16 4.87 9.33
CA SER A 80 15.51 5.95 10.26
C SER A 80 15.26 7.29 9.56
N ALA A 81 14.02 7.73 9.61
CA ALA A 81 13.59 9.03 9.14
C ALA A 81 13.32 9.97 10.32
N SER A 82 13.65 11.24 10.16
CA SER A 82 13.21 12.30 11.06
C SER A 82 11.78 12.74 10.75
N THR A 83 11.13 13.40 11.71
CA THR A 83 9.77 13.95 11.51
C THR A 83 9.71 14.93 10.33
N SER A 84 10.75 15.75 10.14
CA SER A 84 10.85 16.67 9.00
C SER A 84 10.96 15.93 7.66
N GLU A 85 11.71 14.83 7.59
CA GLU A 85 11.80 14.00 6.39
C GLU A 85 10.46 13.34 6.05
N VAL A 86 9.69 12.90 7.05
CA VAL A 86 8.33 12.37 6.81
C VAL A 86 7.44 13.45 6.22
N SER A 87 7.39 14.63 6.84
CA SER A 87 6.57 15.74 6.36
C SER A 87 6.96 16.18 4.95
N ALA A 88 8.27 16.28 4.67
CA ALA A 88 8.79 16.60 3.35
C ALA A 88 8.42 15.52 2.33
N THR A 89 8.51 14.24 2.69
CA THR A 89 8.17 13.15 1.78
C THR A 89 6.68 13.16 1.47
N LEU A 90 5.80 13.35 2.45
CA LEU A 90 4.35 13.41 2.23
C LEU A 90 3.92 14.62 1.39
N SER A 91 4.60 15.77 1.51
CA SER A 91 4.22 17.00 0.81
C SER A 91 4.82 17.13 -0.60
N SER A 92 5.96 16.47 -0.86
CA SER A 92 6.76 16.68 -2.09
C SER A 92 7.24 15.37 -2.71
N TYR A 93 6.49 14.29 -2.51
CA TYR A 93 6.79 13.00 -3.11
C TYR A 93 6.86 13.11 -4.64
N GLN A 94 7.90 12.52 -5.23
CA GLN A 94 8.02 12.30 -6.66
C GLN A 94 8.69 10.94 -6.92
N PRO A 95 8.10 10.08 -7.76
CA PRO A 95 8.71 8.81 -8.16
C PRO A 95 9.86 9.02 -9.17
N PRO A 96 10.71 8.00 -9.39
CA PRO A 96 10.82 6.75 -8.63
C PRO A 96 11.72 6.89 -7.40
N CYS A 97 11.37 6.22 -6.31
CA CYS A 97 12.16 6.28 -5.07
C CYS A 97 13.33 5.29 -4.98
N SER A 98 13.46 4.36 -5.92
CA SER A 98 14.62 3.47 -6.03
C SER A 98 15.95 4.23 -6.20
N GLY A 99 15.91 5.51 -6.58
CA GLY A 99 17.08 6.38 -6.69
C GLY A 99 17.31 7.35 -5.51
N ARG A 100 16.45 7.37 -4.47
CA ARG A 100 16.59 8.33 -3.35
C ARG A 100 17.57 7.82 -2.29
N THR A 101 18.51 8.67 -1.89
CA THR A 101 19.53 8.34 -0.87
C THR A 101 18.91 7.88 0.44
N GLY A 102 19.38 6.76 0.96
CA GLY A 102 18.94 6.21 2.25
C GLY A 102 17.64 5.41 2.20
N PHE A 103 17.10 5.15 1.00
CA PHE A 103 16.06 4.15 0.79
C PHE A 103 16.68 2.82 0.35
N GLU A 104 16.20 1.73 0.93
CA GLU A 104 16.54 0.35 0.59
C GLU A 104 15.33 -0.37 -0.04
N PRO A 105 15.55 -1.46 -0.80
CA PRO A 105 14.45 -2.24 -1.36
C PRO A 105 13.49 -2.77 -0.27
N LEU A 106 12.19 -2.52 -0.43
CA LEU A 106 11.15 -3.03 0.46
C LEU A 106 10.58 -4.33 -0.11
N LEU A 107 10.80 -5.43 0.61
CA LEU A 107 10.29 -6.76 0.23
C LEU A 107 8.82 -6.93 0.64
N LEU A 108 8.09 -7.82 -0.04
CA LEU A 108 6.65 -8.07 0.21
C LEU A 108 6.33 -8.27 1.69
N ARG A 109 7.02 -9.20 2.37
CA ARG A 109 6.81 -9.48 3.81
C ARG A 109 6.90 -8.21 4.64
N GLU A 110 7.91 -7.39 4.38
CA GLU A 110 8.12 -6.15 5.11
C GLU A 110 7.09 -5.08 4.73
N ALA A 111 6.71 -4.97 3.45
CA ALA A 111 5.63 -4.07 3.03
C ALA A 111 4.32 -4.37 3.73
N LEU A 112 3.92 -5.65 3.83
CA LEU A 112 2.73 -6.08 4.55
C LEU A 112 2.83 -5.73 6.05
N ASN A 113 4.01 -5.89 6.66
CA ASN A 113 4.25 -5.41 8.03
C ASN A 113 4.07 -3.89 8.14
N LYS A 114 4.62 -3.11 7.22
CA LYS A 114 4.52 -1.64 7.26
C LYS A 114 3.08 -1.17 7.04
N ILE A 115 2.33 -1.80 6.14
CA ILE A 115 0.89 -1.54 5.94
C ILE A 115 0.10 -1.79 7.24
N ALA A 116 0.37 -2.89 7.93
CA ALA A 116 -0.33 -3.24 9.17
C ALA A 116 -0.02 -2.30 10.35
N HIS A 117 1.13 -1.62 10.33
CA HIS A 117 1.63 -0.79 11.43
C HIS A 117 1.80 0.70 11.05
N ALA A 118 1.28 1.11 9.90
CA ALA A 118 1.34 2.50 9.46
C ALA A 118 0.47 3.39 10.36
N ASP A 119 0.96 4.59 10.62
CA ASP A 119 0.19 5.65 11.24
C ASP A 119 -0.85 6.17 10.21
N PRO A 120 -2.16 5.99 10.45
CA PRO A 120 -3.19 6.39 9.50
C PRO A 120 -3.23 7.91 9.27
N TYR A 121 -2.73 8.71 10.21
CA TYR A 121 -2.69 10.17 10.09
C TYR A 121 -1.45 10.68 9.33
N ARG A 122 -0.50 9.79 9.03
CA ARG A 122 0.76 10.10 8.34
C ARG A 122 0.99 9.16 7.17
N ALA A 123 -0.08 8.96 6.40
CA ALA A 123 -0.07 8.27 5.13
C ALA A 123 -0.43 9.24 4.00
N GLY A 124 0.01 8.93 2.79
CA GLY A 124 -0.30 9.67 1.58
C GLY A 124 -0.26 8.75 0.37
N PHE A 125 -0.64 9.28 -0.78
CA PHE A 125 -0.60 8.57 -2.06
C PHE A 125 0.00 9.47 -3.12
N PHE A 126 0.52 8.84 -4.16
CA PHE A 126 0.89 9.50 -5.41
C PHE A 126 0.42 8.63 -6.57
N ALA A 127 -0.13 9.27 -7.60
CA ALA A 127 -0.63 8.58 -8.79
C ALA A 127 -0.28 9.36 -10.06
N ASP A 128 0.15 8.65 -11.10
CA ASP A 128 0.24 9.16 -12.47
C ASP A 128 -0.20 8.08 -13.48
N ASN A 129 0.07 8.30 -14.77
CA ASN A 129 -0.34 7.38 -15.84
C ASN A 129 0.34 5.99 -15.76
N THR A 130 1.36 5.84 -14.92
CA THR A 130 2.20 4.64 -14.81
C THR A 130 2.43 4.18 -13.37
N VAL A 131 2.35 5.09 -12.40
CA VAL A 131 2.70 4.87 -11.00
C VAL A 131 1.46 5.03 -10.12
N HIS A 132 1.35 4.18 -9.10
CA HIS A 132 0.49 4.43 -7.96
C HIS A 132 1.20 3.94 -6.70
N ASP A 133 1.71 4.89 -5.93
CA ASP A 133 2.51 4.64 -4.75
C ASP A 133 1.75 5.06 -3.49
N LEU A 134 1.75 4.17 -2.51
CA LEU A 134 1.30 4.42 -1.15
C LEU A 134 2.50 4.82 -0.30
N ILE A 135 2.44 6.02 0.27
CA ILE A 135 3.47 6.58 1.15
C ILE A 135 3.01 6.38 2.58
N LEU A 136 3.71 5.53 3.31
CA LEU A 136 3.42 5.18 4.68
C LEU A 136 4.51 5.70 5.59
N SER A 137 4.14 6.08 6.80
CA SER A 137 5.09 6.26 7.87
C SER A 137 4.56 5.66 9.16
N GLY A 138 5.44 5.44 10.11
CA GLY A 138 5.09 4.92 11.42
C GLY A 138 6.31 4.89 12.33
N ASN A 139 6.09 4.42 13.55
CA ASN A 139 7.14 4.35 14.56
C ASN A 139 7.45 2.90 14.92
N GLN A 140 8.70 2.62 15.24
CA GLN A 140 9.17 1.38 15.83
C GLN A 140 10.10 1.73 16.98
N GLY A 141 9.56 1.73 18.20
CA GLY A 141 10.25 2.30 19.36
C GLY A 141 10.45 3.81 19.16
N SER A 142 11.71 4.26 19.29
CA SER A 142 12.10 5.66 19.04
C SER A 142 12.37 6.00 17.57
N ASN A 143 12.39 5.00 16.68
CA ASN A 143 12.73 5.21 15.27
C ASN A 143 11.46 5.40 14.43
N THR A 144 11.40 6.50 13.67
CA THR A 144 10.37 6.70 12.64
C THR A 144 10.87 6.14 11.31
N TRP A 145 9.97 5.50 10.56
CA TRP A 145 10.27 4.95 9.23
C TRP A 145 9.35 5.54 8.17
N ILE A 146 9.79 5.49 6.90
CA ILE A 146 9.00 5.82 5.71
C ILE A 146 9.04 4.62 4.77
N ALA A 147 7.89 4.12 4.36
CA ALA A 147 7.76 3.06 3.37
C ALA A 147 6.96 3.58 2.18
N ILE A 148 7.46 3.34 0.98
CA ILE A 148 6.78 3.66 -0.28
C ILE A 148 6.47 2.33 -0.94
N VAL A 149 5.19 2.03 -1.10
CA VAL A 149 4.70 0.76 -1.63
C VAL A 149 4.06 1.01 -2.99
N SER A 150 4.61 0.39 -4.04
CA SER A 150 3.99 0.42 -5.36
C SER A 150 2.78 -0.51 -5.35
N LEU A 151 1.57 0.03 -5.51
CA LEU A 151 0.35 -0.78 -5.56
C LEU A 151 0.37 -1.78 -6.74
N PRO A 152 0.80 -1.41 -7.96
CA PRO A 152 0.93 -2.37 -9.05
C PRO A 152 1.88 -3.54 -8.73
N ASP A 153 3.04 -3.25 -8.14
CA ASP A 153 4.00 -4.30 -7.80
C ASP A 153 3.53 -5.15 -6.62
N LEU A 154 2.85 -4.54 -5.65
CA LEU A 154 2.22 -5.24 -4.54
C LEU A 154 1.14 -6.22 -5.04
N CYS A 155 0.21 -5.77 -5.89
CA CYS A 155 -0.84 -6.62 -6.45
C CYS A 155 -0.24 -7.78 -7.26
N ARG A 156 0.77 -7.51 -8.09
CA ARG A 156 1.49 -8.56 -8.84
C ARG A 156 2.15 -9.57 -7.91
N ALA A 157 2.81 -9.10 -6.84
CA ALA A 157 3.46 -9.96 -5.87
C ALA A 157 2.44 -10.83 -5.10
N ILE A 158 1.30 -10.26 -4.71
CA ILE A 158 0.23 -11.01 -4.03
C ILE A 158 -0.35 -12.08 -4.97
N LYS A 159 -0.62 -11.75 -6.23
CA LYS A 159 -1.11 -12.71 -7.23
C LYS A 159 -0.11 -13.82 -7.58
N SER A 160 1.17 -13.63 -7.26
CA SER A 160 2.19 -14.69 -7.41
C SER A 160 2.22 -15.69 -6.25
N LEU A 161 1.56 -15.39 -5.13
CA LEU A 161 1.39 -16.34 -4.02
C LEU A 161 0.30 -17.37 -4.36
N PRO A 162 0.35 -18.57 -3.75
CA PRO A 162 -0.78 -19.49 -3.79
C PRO A 162 -2.05 -18.79 -3.32
N ASP A 163 -3.15 -18.91 -4.08
CA ASP A 163 -4.40 -18.27 -3.71
C ASP A 163 -5.01 -18.97 -2.49
N GLN A 164 -5.42 -18.17 -1.51
CA GLN A 164 -5.98 -18.64 -0.25
C GLN A 164 -7.13 -17.73 0.17
N ASN A 165 -8.01 -18.25 1.01
CA ASN A 165 -9.06 -17.43 1.59
C ASN A 165 -8.46 -16.39 2.54
N VAL A 166 -8.94 -15.16 2.43
CA VAL A 166 -8.71 -14.10 3.38
C VAL A 166 -9.37 -14.47 4.70
N GLN A 167 -8.62 -14.33 5.80
CA GLN A 167 -9.17 -14.55 7.13
C GLN A 167 -10.09 -13.37 7.47
N SER A 168 -11.34 -13.64 7.87
CA SER A 168 -12.22 -12.56 8.34
C SER A 168 -11.65 -12.03 9.65
N VAL A 169 -11.29 -10.75 9.68
CA VAL A 169 -11.03 -10.05 10.94
C VAL A 169 -12.37 -10.01 11.67
N ARG A 170 -12.49 -10.75 12.77
CA ARG A 170 -13.62 -10.66 13.70
C ARG A 170 -13.39 -9.53 14.69
#